data_AF-A0A6G3LM02-F1
#
_entry.id   AF-A0A6G3LM02-F1
#
_cell.length_a   1.000
_cell.length_b   1.000
_cell.length_c   1.000
_cell.angle_alpha   90.00
_cell.angle_beta   90.00
_cell.angle_gamma   90.00
#
_symmetry.space_group_name_H-M   'P 1'
#
loop_
_entity.id
_entity.type
_entity.pdbx_description
1 polymer ?
#
loop_
_entity_poly.entity_id
_entity_poly.type
_entity_poly.pdbx_seq_one_letter_code
_entity_poly.pdbx_strand_id
1 'polypeptide(L)'
;MSHKRPLVNEGQLEEKPREETSSKPQLSTPRPAILQTRTDRSSGNTSGDFVQKGLEGFKAVLESLGLDSSLASKLEEKYFAIDEEIRKINEKIDSLERERNKLLADKEKLTRLLKMFSEIRS
;
A
#
# COMPACT_ATOMS: atom_id res chain seq x y z
N MET A 1 -38.62 -26.79 -11.72
CA MET A 1 -37.78 -28.01 -11.83
C MET A 1 -37.51 -28.28 -13.31
N SER A 2 -36.27 -28.67 -13.61
CA SER A 2 -35.74 -29.14 -14.91
C SER A 2 -35.08 -28.11 -15.84
N HIS A 3 -33.75 -28.13 -15.76
CA HIS A 3 -32.75 -27.63 -16.70
C HIS A 3 -32.85 -28.26 -18.10
N LYS A 4 -32.33 -27.57 -19.12
CA LYS A 4 -31.44 -28.17 -20.14
C LYS A 4 -30.67 -27.09 -20.93
N ARG A 5 -29.37 -27.33 -21.08
CA ARG A 5 -28.33 -26.53 -21.75
C ARG A 5 -28.40 -26.68 -23.28
N PRO A 6 -27.72 -25.82 -24.07
CA PRO A 6 -27.09 -26.21 -25.32
C PRO A 6 -25.55 -26.25 -25.14
N LEU A 7 -24.90 -27.40 -25.36
CA LEU A 7 -24.31 -27.87 -26.63
C LEU A 7 -23.00 -27.14 -26.99
N VAL A 8 -21.91 -27.82 -26.66
CA VAL A 8 -20.59 -27.69 -27.29
C VAL A 8 -20.65 -28.38 -28.65
N ASN A 9 -20.06 -27.77 -29.69
CA ASN A 9 -19.38 -28.54 -30.72
C ASN A 9 -18.21 -27.73 -31.30
N GLU A 10 -17.01 -28.20 -31.03
CA GLU A 10 -15.76 -27.76 -31.67
C GLU A 10 -15.63 -28.44 -33.04
N GLY A 11 -15.02 -27.77 -34.01
CA GLY A 11 -14.74 -28.37 -35.31
C GLY A 11 -14.18 -27.39 -36.34
N GLN A 12 -12.87 -27.12 -36.21
CA GLN A 12 -11.88 -26.80 -37.25
C GLN A 12 -12.35 -26.25 -38.62
N LEU A 13 -11.86 -25.06 -38.95
CA LEU A 13 -11.30 -24.77 -40.29
C LEU A 13 -10.11 -23.82 -40.12
N GLU A 14 -8.90 -24.31 -40.43
CA GLU A 14 -7.74 -23.48 -40.72
C GLU A 14 -7.88 -22.89 -42.13
N GLU A 15 -7.63 -21.59 -42.28
CA GLU A 15 -7.02 -21.03 -43.48
C GLU A 15 -6.26 -19.75 -43.11
N LYS A 16 -4.97 -19.70 -43.45
CA LYS A 16 -4.06 -18.53 -43.35
C LYS A 16 -3.75 -18.08 -44.80
N PRO A 17 -3.12 -16.93 -45.05
CA PRO A 17 -3.40 -15.54 -44.67
C PRO A 17 -3.66 -14.66 -45.92
N ARG A 18 -4.20 -13.45 -45.77
CA ARG A 18 -3.98 -12.37 -46.76
C ARG A 18 -3.53 -11.09 -46.07
N GLU A 19 -2.36 -10.63 -46.49
CA GLU A 19 -1.74 -9.36 -46.16
C GLU A 19 -2.61 -8.22 -46.69
N GLU A 20 -3.06 -7.34 -45.79
CA GLU A 20 -3.44 -5.98 -46.15
C GLU A 20 -2.62 -5.01 -45.30
N THR A 21 -1.64 -4.41 -45.96
CA THR A 21 -0.77 -3.36 -45.45
C THR A 21 -1.59 -2.10 -45.16
N SER A 22 -2.02 -1.93 -43.91
CA SER A 22 -2.50 -0.63 -43.43
C SER A 22 -1.34 0.11 -42.75
N SER A 23 -0.69 0.98 -43.52
CA SER A 23 0.34 1.91 -43.06
C SER A 23 -0.25 2.95 -42.12
N LYS A 24 -0.33 2.64 -40.82
CA LYS A 24 -0.43 3.64 -39.75
C LYS A 24 0.90 3.69 -38.99
N PRO A 25 1.53 4.86 -38.82
CA PRO A 25 2.70 4.96 -37.96
C PRO A 25 2.27 4.66 -36.51
N GLN A 26 2.78 3.56 -35.95
CA GLN A 26 2.64 3.29 -34.53
C GLN A 26 3.66 4.14 -33.78
N LEU A 27 3.18 5.08 -32.98
CA LEU A 27 4.00 5.83 -32.03
C LEU A 27 4.52 4.84 -30.99
N SER A 28 5.83 4.57 -31.01
CA SER A 28 6.48 3.72 -30.01
C SER A 28 6.37 4.40 -28.64
N THR A 29 5.39 4.02 -27.83
CA THR A 29 5.38 4.41 -26.44
C THR A 29 6.44 3.58 -25.71
N PRO A 30 7.42 4.20 -25.05
CA PRO A 30 8.34 3.46 -24.19
C PRO A 30 7.53 2.85 -23.06
N ARG A 31 7.64 1.53 -22.87
CA ARG A 31 7.13 0.86 -21.67
C ARG A 31 7.81 1.54 -20.46
N PRO A 32 7.06 2.16 -19.53
CA PRO A 32 7.68 2.72 -18.35
C PRO A 32 8.30 1.57 -17.56
N ALA A 33 9.62 1.58 -17.42
CA ALA A 33 10.31 0.73 -16.48
C ALA A 33 9.84 1.17 -15.09
N ILE A 34 9.03 0.34 -14.44
CA ILE A 34 8.70 0.51 -13.03
C ILE A 34 10.00 0.24 -12.28
N LEU A 35 10.78 1.29 -12.06
CA LEU A 35 11.85 1.29 -11.08
C LEU A 35 11.18 1.07 -9.73
N GLN A 36 11.25 -0.16 -9.23
CA GLN A 36 11.03 -0.43 -7.82
C GLN A 36 12.14 0.32 -7.06
N THR A 37 11.89 1.57 -6.71
CA THR A 37 12.65 2.23 -5.67
C THR A 37 12.35 1.48 -4.38
N ARG A 38 13.24 0.55 -4.02
CA ARG A 38 13.38 0.14 -2.63
C ARG A 38 13.66 1.42 -1.86
N THR A 39 12.63 1.93 -1.20
CA THR A 39 12.79 2.95 -0.17
C THR A 39 13.46 2.28 1.01
N ASP A 40 14.79 2.20 0.94
CA ASP A 40 15.62 2.03 2.12
C ASP A 40 15.22 3.15 3.08
N ARG A 41 14.64 2.76 4.21
CA ARG A 41 14.20 3.64 5.30
C ARG A 41 15.43 4.29 5.91
N SER A 42 15.97 5.31 5.26
CA SER A 42 16.83 6.31 5.86
C SER A 42 15.95 7.21 6.73
N SER A 43 15.65 6.71 7.93
CA SER A 43 15.07 7.47 9.02
C SER A 43 16.02 8.60 9.42
N GLY A 44 15.57 9.84 9.28
CA GLY A 44 16.33 11.02 9.70
C GLY A 44 15.81 12.29 9.04
N ASN A 45 14.74 12.86 9.61
CA ASN A 45 14.24 14.24 9.43
C ASN A 45 13.85 14.76 8.03
N THR A 46 14.19 14.07 6.93
CA THR A 46 13.98 14.61 5.58
C THR A 46 12.50 14.79 5.23
N SER A 47 11.63 13.90 5.69
CA SER A 47 10.18 13.96 5.38
C SER A 47 9.53 15.22 5.94
N GLY A 48 9.82 15.59 7.19
CA GLY A 48 9.28 16.80 7.82
C GLY A 48 9.76 18.06 7.09
N ASP A 49 11.04 18.09 6.73
CA ASP A 49 11.64 19.21 5.99
C ASP A 49 11.02 19.38 4.60
N PHE A 50 10.67 18.30 3.91
CA PHE A 50 9.98 18.39 2.60
C PHE A 50 8.55 18.91 2.74
N VAL A 51 7.82 18.49 3.77
CA VAL A 51 6.45 18.96 3.99
C VAL A 51 6.45 20.44 4.39
N GLN A 52 7.34 20.84 5.29
CA GLN A 52 7.51 22.23 5.70
C GLN A 52 7.81 23.13 4.49
N LYS A 53 8.78 22.75 3.66
CA LYS A 53 9.13 23.46 2.42
C LYS A 53 7.98 23.47 1.41
N GLY A 54 7.22 22.37 1.33
CA GLY A 54 6.02 22.28 0.49
C GLY A 54 4.92 23.26 0.93
N LEU A 55 4.68 23.37 2.23
CA LEU A 55 3.72 24.32 2.81
C LEU A 55 4.16 25.77 2.60
N GLU A 56 5.44 26.08 2.81
CA GLU A 56 6.00 27.40 2.54
C GLU A 56 5.89 27.77 1.06
N GLY A 57 6.25 26.85 0.16
CA GLY A 57 6.12 27.05 -1.29
C GLY A 57 4.67 27.25 -1.71
N PHE A 58 3.75 26.47 -1.16
CA PHE A 58 2.32 26.63 -1.42
C PHE A 58 1.80 27.99 -0.95
N LYS A 59 2.19 28.43 0.24
CA LYS A 59 1.85 29.76 0.76
C LYS A 59 2.36 30.87 -0.15
N ALA A 60 3.62 30.80 -0.58
CA ALA A 60 4.22 31.78 -1.49
C ALA A 60 3.47 31.85 -2.83
N VAL A 61 3.03 30.70 -3.38
CA VAL A 61 2.22 30.66 -4.60
C VAL A 61 0.86 31.33 -4.38
N LEU A 62 0.17 31.05 -3.28
CA LEU A 62 -1.11 31.72 -2.96
C LEU A 62 -0.95 33.24 -2.87
N GLU A 63 0.08 33.71 -2.18
CA GLU A 63 0.38 35.14 -2.05
C GLU A 63 0.69 35.77 -3.41
N SER A 64 1.47 35.10 -4.26
CA SER A 64 1.80 35.59 -5.61
C SER A 64 0.59 35.72 -6.54
N LEU A 65 -0.45 34.91 -6.31
CA LEU A 65 -1.70 34.91 -7.07
C LEU A 65 -2.77 35.82 -6.45
N GLY A 66 -2.46 36.50 -5.33
CA GLY A 66 -3.44 37.31 -4.59
C GLY A 66 -4.57 36.48 -3.96
N LEU A 67 -4.33 35.19 -3.73
CA LEU A 67 -5.28 34.27 -3.10
C LEU A 67 -5.10 34.28 -1.57
N ASP A 68 -6.14 33.86 -0.87
CA ASP A 68 -6.12 33.78 0.59
C ASP A 68 -5.10 32.74 1.09
N SER A 69 -4.02 33.22 1.70
CA SER A 69 -2.97 32.38 2.28
C SER A 69 -3.41 31.61 3.53
N SER A 70 -4.61 31.89 4.08
CA SER A 70 -5.19 31.09 5.18
C SER A 70 -5.40 29.61 4.79
N LEU A 71 -5.50 29.33 3.49
CA LEU A 71 -5.60 27.97 2.99
C LEU A 71 -4.33 27.15 3.30
N ALA A 72 -3.15 27.78 3.30
CA ALA A 72 -1.91 27.10 3.67
C ALA A 72 -1.89 26.73 5.16
N SER A 73 -2.34 27.64 6.04
CA SER A 73 -2.45 27.35 7.48
C SER A 73 -3.46 26.24 7.78
N LYS A 74 -4.60 26.19 7.07
CA LYS A 74 -5.56 25.09 7.20
C LYS A 74 -4.98 23.75 6.73
N LEU A 75 -4.16 23.76 5.69
CA LEU A 75 -3.48 22.56 5.21
C LEU A 75 -2.45 22.06 6.22
N GLU A 76 -1.68 22.98 6.79
CA GLU A 76 -0.72 22.72 7.85
C GLU A 76 -1.39 22.09 9.09
N GLU A 77 -2.49 22.66 9.58
CA GLU A 77 -3.26 22.12 10.71
C GLU A 77 -3.72 20.68 10.45
N LYS A 78 -4.27 20.41 9.25
CA LYS A 78 -4.69 19.05 8.87
C LYS A 78 -3.51 18.08 8.81
N TYR A 79 -2.38 18.51 8.29
CA TYR A 79 -1.18 17.68 8.25
C TYR A 79 -0.73 17.31 9.67
N PHE A 80 -0.64 18.27 10.58
CA PHE A 80 -0.27 18.00 11.97
C PHE A 80 -1.27 17.09 12.69
N ALA A 81 -2.57 17.23 12.42
CA ALA A 81 -3.58 16.33 12.96
C ALA A 81 -3.36 14.87 12.48
N ILE A 82 -3.04 14.68 11.20
CA ILE A 82 -2.74 13.37 10.63
C ILE A 82 -1.45 12.79 11.24
N ASP A 83 -0.39 13.60 11.36
CA ASP A 83 0.89 13.16 11.93
C ASP A 83 0.72 12.68 13.38
N GLU A 84 -0.09 13.40 14.16
CA GLU A 84 -0.42 13.04 15.52
C GLU A 84 -1.27 11.75 15.61
N GLU A 85 -2.21 11.55 14.69
CA GLU A 85 -2.96 10.29 14.59
C GLU A 85 -2.04 9.11 14.23
N ILE A 86 -1.13 9.29 13.28
CA ILE A 86 -0.13 8.28 12.91
C ILE A 86 0.74 7.93 14.13
N ARG A 87 1.18 8.93 14.90
CA ARG A 87 1.95 8.72 16.13
C ARG A 87 1.18 7.84 17.13
N LYS A 88 -0.10 8.14 17.38
CA LYS A 88 -0.96 7.34 18.27
C LYS A 88 -1.17 5.91 17.77
N ILE A 89 -1.34 5.74 16.46
CA ILE A 89 -1.47 4.41 15.83
C ILE A 89 -0.18 3.60 16.07
N ASN A 90 0.98 4.20 15.86
CA ASN A 90 2.27 3.53 16.09
C ASN A 90 2.44 3.12 17.56
N GLU A 91 2.13 4.00 18.51
CA GLU A 91 2.15 3.65 19.95
C GLU A 91 1.23 2.48 20.27
N LYS A 92 0.04 2.44 19.64
CA LYS A 92 -0.90 1.33 19.84
C LYS A 92 -0.39 0.03 19.23
N ILE A 93 0.23 0.08 18.07
CA ILE A 93 0.89 -1.08 17.45
C ILE A 93 1.97 -1.63 18.38
N ASP A 94 2.87 -0.78 18.87
CA ASP A 94 3.96 -1.20 19.78
C ASP A 94 3.43 -1.81 21.08
N SER A 95 2.31 -1.32 21.59
CA SER A 95 1.63 -1.90 22.75
C SER A 95 1.07 -3.30 22.44
N LEU A 96 0.33 -3.44 21.34
CA LEU A 96 -0.25 -4.71 20.91
C LEU A 96 0.81 -5.76 20.59
N GLU A 97 1.94 -5.35 20.00
CA GLU A 97 3.05 -6.26 19.72
C GLU A 97 3.68 -6.82 21.01
N ARG A 98 3.84 -5.98 22.04
CA ARG A 98 4.30 -6.41 23.36
C ARG A 98 3.32 -7.39 24.02
N GLU A 99 2.03 -7.09 23.98
CA GLU A 99 0.99 -7.99 24.50
C GLU A 99 0.98 -9.34 23.78
N ARG A 100 1.06 -9.32 22.44
CA ARG A 100 1.13 -10.53 21.61
C ARG A 100 2.33 -11.39 21.95
N ASN A 101 3.51 -10.79 22.13
CA ASN A 101 4.73 -11.50 22.48
C ASN A 101 4.62 -12.16 23.87
N LYS A 102 4.02 -11.47 24.85
CA LYS A 102 3.75 -12.03 26.17
C LYS A 102 2.81 -13.24 26.08
N LEU A 103 1.70 -13.11 25.35
CA LEU A 103 0.74 -14.21 25.17
C LEU A 103 1.35 -15.42 24.47
N LEU A 104 2.23 -15.21 23.48
CA LEU A 104 2.98 -16.30 22.84
C LEU A 104 3.87 -17.05 23.84
N ALA A 105 4.62 -16.32 24.68
CA ALA A 105 5.47 -16.93 25.69
C ALA A 105 4.65 -17.75 26.71
N ASP A 106 3.51 -17.24 27.15
CA ASP A 106 2.63 -17.95 28.09
C ASP A 106 1.99 -19.18 27.44
N LYS A 107 1.57 -19.10 26.17
CA LYS A 107 1.09 -20.25 25.39
C LYS A 107 2.14 -21.35 25.29
N GLU A 108 3.39 -21.00 25.01
CA GLU A 108 4.48 -21.98 24.93
C GLU A 108 4.71 -22.69 26.27
N LYS A 109 4.73 -21.94 27.38
CA LYS A 109 4.86 -22.52 28.73
C LYS A 109 3.73 -23.50 29.03
N LEU A 110 2.49 -23.12 28.76
CA LEU A 110 1.32 -23.99 28.97
C LEU A 110 1.40 -25.26 28.13
N THR A 111 1.81 -25.12 26.86
CA THR A 111 1.93 -26.25 25.94
C THR A 111 3.00 -27.25 26.41
N ARG A 112 4.15 -26.75 26.89
CA ARG A 112 5.19 -27.60 27.50
C ARG A 112 4.69 -28.31 28.75
N LEU A 113 3.98 -27.61 29.62
CA LEU A 113 3.42 -28.18 30.84
C LEU A 113 2.41 -29.29 30.53
N LEU A 114 1.50 -29.04 29.58
CA LEU A 114 0.51 -30.03 29.14
C LEU A 114 1.18 -31.29 28.57
N LYS A 115 2.23 -31.11 27.76
CA LYS A 115 3.02 -32.23 27.21
C LYS A 115 3.61 -33.10 28.32
N MET A 116 4.25 -32.49 29.33
CA MET A 116 4.78 -33.23 30.48
C MET A 116 3.68 -34.01 31.21
N PHE A 117 2.51 -33.41 31.43
CA PHE A 117 1.40 -34.10 32.08
C PHE A 117 0.82 -35.25 31.25
N SER A 118 0.79 -35.14 29.91
CA SER A 118 0.35 -36.24 29.04
C SER A 118 1.34 -37.40 29.03
N GLU A 119 2.63 -37.11 29.09
CA GLU A 119 3.70 -38.13 29.10
C GLU A 119 3.74 -38.89 30.44
N ILE A 120 3.45 -38.22 31.57
CA ILE A 120 3.38 -38.87 32.90
C ILE A 120 2.20 -39.84 33.03
N ARG A 121 1.15 -39.66 32.23
CA ARG A 121 -0.09 -40.46 32.29
C ARG A 121 -0.13 -41.63 31.30
N SER A 122 0.94 -41.81 30.52
CA SER A 122 1.15 -42.88 29.53
C SER A 122 2.09 -43.95 30.09
#